data_AF-A0A3A8NQE7-F1
#
_entry.id   AF-A0A3A8NQE7-F1
#
_cell.length_a   1.000
_cell.length_b   1.000
_cell.length_c   1.000
_cell.angle_alpha   90.00
_cell.angle_beta   90.00
_cell.angle_gamma   90.00
#
_symmetry.space_group_name_H-M   'P 1'
#
loop_
_entity.id
_entity.type
_entity.pdbx_description
1 polymer ?
#
loop_
_entity_poly.entity_id
_entity_poly.type
_entity_poly.pdbx_seq_one_letter_code
_entity_poly.pdbx_strand_id
1 'polypeptide(L)'
;MFHLLKLGPVPLSQGTTGVYLRIGEAGDPSAPVFEQEDVAGLRALLAGVEDPSEVRCEPALADAAAELGLAVEPPPQAALSARAAIATFLAWGQRGLSGLGSDKALLFVQASTEYWDAKPWLHWDDGQPFVVDVTGAHEHTYEGCVFYADDGLTGLALYERPGALAWLLELQVHGQAEEAKALPAIAVSLEATPPYAVDALAAAGRVPRLPLPLKSGPQGVSVPSSLEALILVAALRAVARLSPEQPVAISSMVAGEARMDVRVRAPPPRVRN
;
A
#
# COMPACT_ATOMS: atom_id res chain seq x y z
N MET A 1 -14.39 12.59 -22.08
CA MET A 1 -14.67 13.24 -20.78
C MET A 1 -13.47 13.10 -19.86
N PHE A 2 -13.09 14.16 -19.17
CA PHE A 2 -11.96 14.22 -18.23
C PHE A 2 -12.42 14.70 -16.85
N HIS A 3 -11.81 14.13 -15.82
CA HIS A 3 -11.98 14.53 -14.43
C HIS A 3 -10.71 15.20 -13.92
N LEU A 4 -10.84 16.37 -13.31
CA LEU A 4 -9.76 17.10 -12.67
C LEU A 4 -9.84 16.89 -11.16
N LEU A 5 -8.76 16.35 -10.59
CA LEU A 5 -8.66 16.00 -9.19
C LEU A 5 -7.39 16.62 -8.58
N LYS A 6 -7.35 16.69 -7.27
CA LYS A 6 -6.21 17.11 -6.46
C LYS A 6 -5.81 16.02 -5.48
N LEU A 7 -4.50 15.92 -5.29
CA LEU A 7 -3.82 15.23 -4.21
C LEU A 7 -3.07 16.26 -3.38
N GLY A 8 -3.13 16.12 -2.06
CA GLY A 8 -2.31 16.91 -1.16
C GLY A 8 -3.10 17.75 -0.15
N PRO A 9 -2.39 18.59 0.62
CA PRO A 9 -1.01 19.04 0.39
C PRO A 9 0.04 17.90 0.45
N VAL A 10 0.89 17.82 -0.57
CA VAL A 10 2.01 16.88 -0.65
C VAL A 10 3.26 17.56 -0.08
N PRO A 11 3.94 16.96 0.92
CA PRO A 11 5.13 17.55 1.52
C PRO A 11 6.30 17.53 0.54
N LEU A 12 7.06 18.63 0.51
CA LEU A 12 8.32 18.75 -0.21
C LEU A 12 9.46 18.90 0.80
N SER A 13 10.72 18.90 0.32
CA SER A 13 11.88 19.22 1.15
C SER A 13 11.77 20.63 1.77
N GLN A 14 11.06 21.54 1.10
CA GLN A 14 10.69 22.85 1.61
C GLN A 14 9.21 23.11 1.32
N GLY A 15 8.39 23.17 2.37
CA GLY A 15 6.96 23.47 2.26
C GLY A 15 6.12 22.31 1.73
N THR A 16 5.01 22.65 1.07
CA THR A 16 4.05 21.69 0.52
C THR A 16 3.55 22.17 -0.83
N THR A 17 3.07 21.26 -1.67
CA THR A 17 2.47 21.58 -2.97
C THR A 17 1.16 20.82 -3.19
N GLY A 18 0.30 21.33 -4.05
CA GLY A 18 -0.83 20.58 -4.61
C GLY A 18 -0.36 19.76 -5.80
N VAL A 19 -0.88 18.54 -5.93
CA VAL A 19 -0.66 17.70 -7.10
C VAL A 19 -2.00 17.53 -7.81
N TYR A 20 -2.12 18.08 -9.00
CA TYR A 20 -3.35 18.08 -9.78
C TYR A 20 -3.28 17.00 -10.86
N LEU A 21 -4.37 16.27 -11.00
CA LEU A 21 -4.50 15.12 -11.88
C LEU A 21 -5.60 15.38 -12.89
N ARG A 22 -5.33 15.10 -14.16
CA ARG A 22 -6.37 14.94 -15.19
C ARG A 22 -6.49 13.47 -15.53
N ILE A 23 -7.67 12.92 -15.32
CA ILE A 23 -7.95 11.49 -15.50
C ILE A 23 -9.10 11.33 -16.47
N GLY A 24 -8.92 10.51 -17.51
CA GLY A 24 -9.99 10.15 -18.45
C GLY A 24 -11.07 9.29 -17.80
N GLU A 25 -12.20 9.14 -18.48
CA GLU A 25 -13.34 8.34 -18.02
C GLU A 25 -12.96 6.87 -17.72
N ALA A 26 -12.01 6.31 -18.49
CA ALA A 26 -11.50 4.96 -18.29
C ALA A 26 -10.50 4.85 -17.12
N GLY A 27 -10.18 5.95 -16.44
CA GLY A 27 -9.19 6.00 -15.37
C GLY A 27 -7.76 6.21 -15.86
N ASP A 28 -7.55 6.55 -17.13
CA ASP A 28 -6.24 6.84 -17.71
C ASP A 28 -5.72 8.22 -17.26
N PRO A 29 -4.60 8.29 -16.54
CA PRO A 29 -4.09 9.57 -16.06
C PRO A 29 -3.18 10.25 -17.09
N SER A 30 -3.32 11.57 -17.22
CA SER A 30 -2.31 12.44 -17.82
C SER A 30 -1.16 12.71 -16.82
N ALA A 31 -0.08 13.33 -17.28
CA ALA A 31 1.02 13.74 -16.41
C ALA A 31 0.52 14.64 -15.26
N PRO A 32 0.90 14.37 -14.00
CA PRO A 32 0.53 15.21 -12.87
C PRO A 32 1.13 16.62 -12.98
N VAL A 33 0.37 17.62 -12.54
CA VAL A 33 0.81 19.01 -12.41
C VAL A 33 1.07 19.33 -10.95
N PHE A 34 2.18 20.00 -10.65
CA PHE A 34 2.56 20.39 -9.29
C PHE A 34 2.44 21.91 -9.17
N GLU A 35 1.49 22.39 -8.38
CA GLU A 35 1.23 23.83 -8.23
C GLU A 35 0.81 24.17 -6.80
N GLN A 36 1.11 25.40 -6.36
CA GLN A 36 0.72 25.85 -5.02
C GLN A 36 -0.74 26.29 -4.95
N GLU A 37 -1.27 26.85 -6.04
CA GLU A 37 -2.63 27.42 -6.10
C GLU A 37 -3.56 26.57 -6.96
N ASP A 38 -4.80 26.38 -6.49
CA ASP A 38 -5.79 25.53 -7.16
C ASP A 38 -6.12 26.00 -8.57
N VAL A 39 -6.32 27.32 -8.74
CA VAL A 39 -6.63 27.92 -10.04
C VAL A 39 -5.46 27.73 -11.03
N ALA A 40 -4.22 27.85 -10.57
CA ALA A 40 -3.04 27.62 -11.40
C ALA A 40 -2.93 26.16 -11.84
N GLY A 41 -3.12 25.22 -10.90
CA GLY A 41 -3.14 23.78 -11.16
C GLY A 41 -4.20 23.39 -12.18
N LEU A 42 -5.44 23.89 -12.02
CA LEU A 42 -6.53 23.64 -12.96
C LEU A 42 -6.24 24.22 -14.35
N ARG A 43 -5.75 25.47 -14.45
CA ARG A 43 -5.37 26.06 -15.75
C ARG A 43 -4.32 25.25 -16.49
N ALA A 44 -3.32 24.75 -15.77
CA ALA A 44 -2.28 23.90 -16.35
C ALA A 44 -2.84 22.56 -16.85
N LEU A 45 -3.77 21.93 -16.14
CA LEU A 45 -4.43 20.70 -16.60
C LEU A 45 -5.35 20.91 -17.82
N LEU A 46 -5.91 22.10 -17.97
CA LEU A 46 -6.72 22.48 -19.12
C LEU A 46 -5.90 22.77 -20.39
N ALA A 47 -4.57 22.92 -20.27
CA ALA A 47 -3.73 23.16 -21.43
C ALA A 47 -3.88 22.01 -22.46
N GLY A 48 -4.26 22.36 -23.69
CA GLY A 48 -4.49 21.40 -24.76
C GLY A 48 -5.84 20.68 -24.73
N VAL A 49 -6.78 21.08 -23.85
CA VAL A 49 -8.18 20.61 -23.92
C VAL A 49 -8.94 21.52 -24.89
N GLU A 50 -9.47 20.94 -25.97
CA GLU A 50 -10.18 21.68 -27.02
C GLU A 50 -11.61 22.06 -26.62
N ASP A 51 -12.29 21.21 -25.84
CA ASP A 51 -13.66 21.43 -25.37
C ASP A 51 -13.75 21.36 -23.83
N PRO A 52 -13.88 22.52 -23.14
CA PRO A 52 -14.08 22.58 -21.70
C PRO A 52 -15.36 21.87 -21.21
N SER A 53 -16.36 21.66 -22.08
CA SER A 53 -17.59 20.96 -21.72
C SER A 53 -17.37 19.48 -21.39
N GLU A 54 -16.24 18.91 -21.83
CA GLU A 54 -15.84 17.54 -21.51
C GLU A 54 -15.15 17.41 -20.15
N VAL A 55 -14.96 18.50 -19.41
CA VAL A 55 -14.19 18.52 -18.16
C VAL A 55 -15.11 18.64 -16.95
N ARG A 56 -14.83 17.83 -15.91
CA ARG A 56 -15.46 17.95 -14.59
C ARG A 56 -14.40 18.10 -13.51
N CYS A 57 -14.57 19.07 -12.63
CA CYS A 57 -13.74 19.22 -11.44
C CYS A 57 -14.35 18.47 -10.26
N GLU A 58 -13.51 17.89 -9.41
CA GLU A 58 -13.99 17.34 -8.14
C GLU A 58 -14.52 18.44 -7.20
N PRO A 59 -15.45 18.10 -6.27
CA PRO A 59 -16.06 19.09 -5.37
C PRO A 59 -15.07 19.88 -4.51
N ALA A 60 -13.93 19.29 -4.15
CA ALA A 60 -12.89 19.96 -3.37
C ALA A 60 -12.24 21.15 -4.11
N LEU A 61 -12.43 21.26 -5.43
CA LEU A 61 -11.90 22.32 -6.29
C LEU A 61 -13.01 23.28 -6.78
N ALA A 62 -14.19 23.29 -6.15
CA ALA A 62 -15.36 24.01 -6.64
C ALA A 62 -15.13 25.52 -6.82
N ASP A 63 -14.45 26.18 -5.87
CA ASP A 63 -14.18 27.62 -5.95
C ASP A 63 -13.28 27.95 -7.15
N ALA A 64 -12.18 27.21 -7.30
CA ALA A 64 -11.26 27.37 -8.43
C ALA A 64 -11.91 26.96 -9.78
N ALA A 65 -12.80 25.98 -9.77
CA ALA A 65 -13.58 25.57 -10.94
C ALA A 65 -14.54 26.67 -11.38
N ALA A 66 -15.22 27.34 -10.44
CA ALA A 66 -16.14 28.44 -10.73
C ALA A 66 -15.42 29.62 -11.39
N GLU A 67 -14.21 29.99 -10.94
CA GLU A 67 -13.39 31.02 -11.57
C GLU A 67 -13.02 30.71 -13.03
N LEU A 68 -12.93 29.42 -13.37
CA LEU A 68 -12.59 28.95 -14.71
C LEU A 68 -13.80 28.53 -15.55
N GLY A 69 -15.02 28.68 -15.02
CA GLY A 69 -16.26 28.28 -15.70
C GLY A 69 -16.40 26.77 -15.91
N LEU A 70 -15.78 25.94 -15.06
CA LEU A 70 -15.82 24.48 -15.15
C LEU A 70 -16.99 23.91 -14.34
N ALA A 71 -17.59 22.83 -14.86
CA ALA A 71 -18.60 22.08 -14.14
C ALA A 71 -17.98 21.23 -13.02
N VAL A 72 -18.68 21.12 -11.89
CA VAL A 72 -18.26 20.35 -10.72
C VAL A 72 -19.11 19.08 -10.62
N GLU A 73 -18.45 17.94 -10.41
CA GLU A 73 -19.11 16.65 -10.27
C GLU A 73 -18.26 15.71 -9.40
N PRO A 74 -18.86 14.85 -8.55
CA PRO A 74 -18.12 13.79 -7.86
C PRO A 74 -17.35 12.92 -8.86
N PRO A 75 -16.05 12.63 -8.62
CA PRO A 75 -15.27 11.82 -9.53
C PRO A 75 -15.79 10.37 -9.57
N PRO A 76 -15.79 9.71 -10.74
CA PRO A 76 -16.15 8.30 -10.84
C PRO A 76 -15.12 7.41 -10.14
N GLN A 77 -15.55 6.19 -9.79
CA GLN A 77 -14.72 5.22 -9.07
C GLN A 77 -13.40 4.88 -9.80
N ALA A 78 -13.39 4.89 -11.14
CA ALA A 78 -12.19 4.69 -11.94
C ALA A 78 -11.16 5.81 -11.71
N ALA A 79 -11.62 7.07 -11.70
CA ALA A 79 -10.76 8.22 -11.43
C ALA A 79 -10.23 8.23 -9.98
N LEU A 80 -11.08 7.87 -9.01
CA LEU A 80 -10.67 7.69 -7.62
C LEU A 80 -9.60 6.60 -7.47
N SER A 81 -9.78 5.46 -8.15
CA SER A 81 -8.80 4.36 -8.14
C SER A 81 -7.46 4.78 -8.74
N ALA A 82 -7.46 5.51 -9.85
CA ALA A 82 -6.25 6.05 -10.47
C ALA A 82 -5.57 7.09 -9.55
N ARG A 83 -6.34 7.97 -8.90
CA ARG A 83 -5.84 8.92 -7.89
C ARG A 83 -5.15 8.20 -6.73
N ALA A 84 -5.74 7.12 -6.21
CA ALA A 84 -5.16 6.33 -5.13
C ALA A 84 -3.84 5.64 -5.54
N ALA A 85 -3.77 5.11 -6.77
CA ALA A 85 -2.55 4.52 -7.30
C ALA A 85 -1.41 5.54 -7.43
N ILE A 86 -1.71 6.73 -7.97
CA ILE A 86 -0.74 7.83 -8.10
C ILE A 86 -0.28 8.31 -6.72
N ALA A 87 -1.20 8.48 -5.77
CA ALA A 87 -0.87 8.90 -4.41
C ALA A 87 0.04 7.90 -3.71
N THR A 88 -0.23 6.61 -3.87
CA THR A 88 0.61 5.52 -3.33
C THR A 88 2.01 5.59 -3.93
N PHE A 89 2.13 5.72 -5.26
CA PHE A 89 3.41 5.79 -5.94
C PHE A 89 4.22 7.04 -5.55
N LEU A 90 3.58 8.20 -5.41
CA LEU A 90 4.21 9.42 -4.92
C LEU A 90 4.73 9.25 -3.49
N ALA A 91 3.93 8.66 -2.61
CA ALA A 91 4.35 8.38 -1.23
C ALA A 91 5.52 7.40 -1.16
N TRP A 92 5.51 6.38 -2.01
CA TRP A 92 6.64 5.46 -2.17
C TRP A 92 7.91 6.16 -2.65
N GLY A 93 7.80 7.11 -3.60
CA GLY A 93 8.92 7.93 -4.03
C GLY A 93 9.56 8.71 -2.88
N GLN A 94 8.75 9.28 -1.99
CA GLN A 94 9.22 9.99 -0.79
C GLN A 94 9.87 9.07 0.26
N ARG A 95 9.58 7.76 0.21
CA ARG A 95 10.12 6.74 1.12
C ARG A 95 11.23 5.88 0.48
N GLY A 96 11.69 6.22 -0.72
CA GLY A 96 12.75 5.49 -1.42
C GLY A 96 12.32 4.15 -2.03
N LEU A 97 11.01 3.90 -2.16
CA LEU A 97 10.43 2.66 -2.70
C LEU A 97 10.14 2.72 -4.20
N SER A 98 10.48 3.82 -4.89
CA SER A 98 10.19 4.00 -6.32
C SER A 98 10.79 2.91 -7.21
N GLY A 99 11.90 2.30 -6.80
CA GLY A 99 12.55 1.19 -7.52
C GLY A 99 11.71 -0.09 -7.63
N LEU A 100 10.65 -0.24 -6.83
CA LEU A 100 9.73 -1.37 -6.94
C LEU A 100 8.80 -1.28 -8.16
N GLY A 101 8.57 -0.09 -8.70
CA GLY A 101 7.67 0.13 -9.83
C GLY A 101 6.21 0.31 -9.44
N SER A 102 5.44 0.95 -10.33
CA SER A 102 4.02 1.24 -10.15
C SER A 102 3.12 0.00 -10.27
N ASP A 103 3.56 -1.02 -11.01
CA ASP A 103 2.91 -2.34 -11.08
C ASP A 103 2.79 -2.97 -9.68
N LYS A 104 3.87 -2.90 -8.88
CA LYS A 104 3.88 -3.46 -7.53
C LYS A 104 3.07 -2.60 -6.57
N ALA A 105 3.12 -1.28 -6.69
CA ALA A 105 2.27 -0.40 -5.89
C ALA A 105 0.79 -0.78 -6.03
N LEU A 106 0.31 -1.04 -7.26
CA LEU A 106 -1.05 -1.51 -7.51
C LEU A 106 -1.35 -2.87 -6.85
N LEU A 107 -0.42 -3.82 -6.98
CA LEU A 107 -0.57 -5.15 -6.37
C LEU A 107 -0.64 -5.07 -4.84
N PHE A 108 0.19 -4.24 -4.21
CA PHE A 108 0.14 -4.01 -2.77
C PHE A 108 -1.15 -3.33 -2.34
N VAL A 109 -1.64 -2.31 -3.06
CA VAL A 109 -2.94 -1.69 -2.73
C VAL A 109 -4.06 -2.72 -2.75
N GLN A 110 -4.09 -3.61 -3.76
CA GLN A 110 -5.09 -4.68 -3.84
C GLN A 110 -4.96 -5.67 -2.67
N ALA A 111 -3.77 -6.27 -2.50
CA ALA A 111 -3.54 -7.28 -1.48
C ALA A 111 -3.72 -6.75 -0.06
N SER A 112 -3.31 -5.50 0.20
CA SER A 112 -3.51 -4.85 1.49
C SER A 112 -4.97 -4.48 1.74
N THR A 113 -5.77 -4.21 0.70
CA THR A 113 -7.23 -4.06 0.84
C THR A 113 -7.87 -5.38 1.24
N GLU A 114 -7.55 -6.48 0.55
CA GLU A 114 -8.03 -7.83 0.91
C GLU A 114 -7.65 -8.18 2.36
N TYR A 115 -6.40 -7.94 2.74
CA TYR A 115 -5.88 -8.19 4.10
C TYR A 115 -6.58 -7.31 5.15
N TRP A 116 -6.78 -6.03 4.86
CA TRP A 116 -7.41 -5.09 5.78
C TRP A 116 -8.88 -5.44 6.03
N ASP A 117 -9.60 -5.84 4.98
CA ASP A 117 -11.00 -6.23 5.08
C ASP A 117 -11.17 -7.54 5.87
N ALA A 118 -10.22 -8.47 5.71
CA ALA A 118 -10.21 -9.75 6.43
C ALA A 118 -9.85 -9.63 7.93
N LYS A 119 -9.14 -8.57 8.33
CA LYS A 119 -8.74 -8.28 9.72
C LYS A 119 -8.14 -9.49 10.46
N PRO A 120 -7.11 -10.15 9.92
CA PRO A 120 -6.55 -11.38 10.52
C PRO A 120 -6.03 -11.17 11.95
N TRP A 121 -5.63 -9.95 12.31
CA TRP A 121 -5.21 -9.58 13.67
C TRP A 121 -6.32 -9.70 14.73
N LEU A 122 -7.58 -9.90 14.34
CA LEU A 122 -8.66 -10.23 15.27
C LEU A 122 -8.65 -11.70 15.71
N HIS A 123 -7.91 -12.56 15.00
CA HIS A 123 -7.83 -13.99 15.25
C HIS A 123 -6.44 -14.45 15.71
N TRP A 124 -5.39 -13.76 15.26
CA TRP A 124 -4.01 -14.08 15.58
C TRP A 124 -3.27 -12.87 16.14
N ASP A 125 -2.53 -13.09 17.22
CA ASP A 125 -1.63 -12.10 17.81
C ASP A 125 -0.21 -12.13 17.20
N ASP A 126 0.59 -11.14 17.57
CA ASP A 126 1.98 -10.94 17.11
C ASP A 126 3.00 -11.93 17.69
N GLY A 127 2.56 -12.88 18.52
CA GLY A 127 3.35 -14.00 19.02
C GLY A 127 2.95 -15.36 18.44
N GLN A 128 2.13 -15.38 17.37
CA GLN A 128 1.69 -16.61 16.72
C GLN A 128 2.39 -16.82 15.37
N PRO A 129 3.33 -17.79 15.26
CA PRO A 129 4.05 -18.02 14.02
C PRO A 129 3.19 -18.80 13.01
N PHE A 130 3.12 -18.28 11.79
CA PHE A 130 2.53 -18.89 10.61
C PHE A 130 3.65 -19.61 9.85
N VAL A 131 3.35 -20.73 9.23
CA VAL A 131 4.27 -21.37 8.27
C VAL A 131 3.94 -20.86 6.87
N VAL A 132 4.91 -20.25 6.20
CA VAL A 132 4.74 -19.66 4.87
C VAL A 132 5.68 -20.35 3.88
N ASP A 133 5.15 -21.31 3.14
CA ASP A 133 5.90 -22.06 2.14
C ASP A 133 5.79 -21.38 0.78
N VAL A 134 6.93 -21.03 0.19
CA VAL A 134 7.05 -20.48 -1.17
C VAL A 134 7.60 -21.57 -2.07
N THR A 135 6.97 -21.78 -3.23
CA THR A 135 7.38 -22.79 -4.22
C THR A 135 7.35 -22.22 -5.64
N GLY A 136 8.11 -22.83 -6.56
CA GLY A 136 8.18 -22.42 -7.97
C GLY A 136 9.38 -21.53 -8.26
N ALA A 137 9.14 -20.28 -8.66
CA ALA A 137 10.21 -19.30 -8.97
C ALA A 137 11.19 -19.04 -7.80
N HIS A 138 10.77 -19.37 -6.58
CA HIS A 138 11.56 -19.33 -5.36
C HIS A 138 11.13 -20.51 -4.49
N GLU A 139 12.08 -21.15 -3.81
CA GLU A 139 11.80 -22.22 -2.85
C GLU A 139 12.37 -21.82 -1.50
N HIS A 140 11.48 -21.49 -0.55
CA HIS A 140 11.86 -21.13 0.81
C HIS A 140 10.65 -21.27 1.75
N THR A 141 10.91 -21.55 3.03
CA THR A 141 9.89 -21.50 4.08
C THR A 141 10.20 -20.36 5.03
N TYR A 142 9.31 -19.37 5.08
CA TYR A 142 9.36 -18.27 6.03
C TYR A 142 8.53 -18.59 7.27
N GLU A 143 8.93 -17.99 8.39
CA GLU A 143 8.08 -17.86 9.56
C GLU A 143 7.31 -16.54 9.47
N GLY A 144 6.00 -16.61 9.24
CA GLY A 144 5.13 -15.45 9.10
C GLY A 144 4.53 -14.99 10.43
N CYS A 145 4.25 -13.70 10.58
CA CYS A 145 3.54 -13.16 11.74
C CYS A 145 2.68 -11.95 11.34
N VAL A 146 1.43 -11.96 11.81
CA VAL A 146 0.51 -10.82 11.74
C VAL A 146 0.79 -9.93 12.94
N PHE A 147 0.96 -8.62 12.74
CA PHE A 147 1.13 -7.68 13.83
C PHE A 147 0.05 -6.58 13.82
N TYR A 148 -0.28 -6.11 15.03
CA TYR A 148 -1.20 -5.01 15.27
C TYR A 148 -0.80 -4.31 16.58
N ALA A 149 -0.55 -3.00 16.50
CA ALA A 149 -0.26 -2.14 17.65
C ALA A 149 -1.43 -1.17 17.92
N ASP A 150 -1.49 -0.65 19.14
CA ASP A 150 -2.58 0.22 19.61
C ASP A 150 -2.67 1.56 18.88
N ASP A 151 -1.57 2.00 18.28
CA ASP A 151 -1.52 3.18 17.38
C ASP A 151 -2.13 2.90 15.99
N GLY A 152 -2.60 1.68 15.76
CA GLY A 152 -3.21 1.23 14.52
C GLY A 152 -2.21 0.83 13.44
N LEU A 153 -0.91 0.72 13.77
CA LEU A 153 0.08 0.09 12.90
C LEU A 153 -0.24 -1.41 12.81
N THR A 154 -0.43 -1.90 11.60
CA THR A 154 -0.69 -3.32 11.36
C THR A 154 0.01 -3.77 10.09
N GLY A 155 0.24 -5.07 9.97
CA GLY A 155 0.89 -5.62 8.80
C GLY A 155 1.26 -7.09 8.97
N LEU A 156 2.11 -7.54 8.05
CA LEU A 156 2.60 -8.91 7.97
C LEU A 156 4.12 -8.89 7.85
N ALA A 157 4.79 -9.68 8.67
CA ALA A 157 6.24 -9.92 8.59
C ALA A 157 6.51 -11.38 8.24
N LEU A 158 7.54 -11.62 7.42
CA LEU A 158 8.04 -12.94 7.03
C LEU A 158 9.52 -13.00 7.40
N TYR A 159 9.83 -13.75 8.46
CA TYR A 159 11.20 -13.98 8.92
C TYR A 159 11.86 -15.11 8.13
N GLU A 160 13.14 -14.96 7.81
CA GLU A 160 13.86 -15.91 6.96
C GLU A 160 14.08 -17.28 7.61
N ARG A 161 14.00 -17.38 8.95
CA ARG A 161 14.32 -18.61 9.69
C ARG A 161 13.22 -18.97 10.70
N PRO A 162 12.95 -20.27 10.90
CA PRO A 162 12.11 -20.73 12.01
C PRO A 162 12.64 -20.28 13.38
N GLY A 163 11.74 -19.95 14.30
CA GLY A 163 12.06 -19.48 15.65
C GLY A 163 12.53 -18.03 15.74
N ALA A 164 12.55 -17.30 14.62
CA ALA A 164 12.93 -15.89 14.60
C ALA A 164 11.93 -15.01 15.37
N LEU A 165 10.65 -15.36 15.37
CA LEU A 165 9.62 -14.66 16.13
C LEU A 165 9.83 -14.84 17.63
N ALA A 166 10.08 -16.07 18.09
CA ALA A 166 10.39 -16.33 19.49
C ALA A 166 11.64 -15.54 19.94
N TRP A 167 12.68 -15.54 19.10
CA TRP A 167 13.88 -14.77 19.35
C TRP A 167 13.63 -13.25 19.36
N LEU A 168 12.80 -12.73 18.45
CA LEU A 168 12.41 -11.32 18.44
C LEU A 168 11.74 -10.91 19.75
N LEU A 169 10.81 -11.72 20.25
CA LEU A 169 10.11 -11.47 21.51
C LEU A 169 11.08 -11.47 22.70
N GLU A 170 12.05 -12.38 22.72
CA GLU A 170 13.11 -12.40 23.74
C GLU A 170 13.96 -11.11 23.71
N LEU A 171 14.39 -10.68 22.52
CA LEU A 171 15.14 -9.43 22.35
C LEU A 171 14.34 -8.22 22.84
N GLN A 172 13.03 -8.17 22.55
CA GLN A 172 12.14 -7.09 23.00
C GLN A 172 12.00 -7.07 24.53
N VAL A 173 11.82 -8.23 25.16
CA VAL A 173 11.76 -8.36 26.63
C VAL A 173 13.04 -7.87 27.29
N HIS A 174 14.19 -8.08 26.66
CA HIS A 174 15.50 -7.64 27.14
C HIS A 174 15.89 -6.22 26.71
N GLY A 175 15.01 -5.47 26.04
CA GLY A 175 15.28 -4.10 25.59
C GLY A 175 16.34 -3.99 24.48
N GLN A 176 16.61 -5.08 23.76
CA GLN A 176 17.61 -5.19 22.69
C GLN A 176 17.01 -4.76 21.34
N ALA A 177 16.61 -3.49 21.25
CA ALA A 177 15.85 -2.97 20.11
C ALA A 177 16.64 -2.94 18.79
N GLU A 178 17.97 -2.75 18.84
CA GLU A 178 18.79 -2.72 17.63
C GLU A 178 19.02 -4.13 17.07
N GLU A 179 19.23 -5.11 17.95
CA GLU A 179 19.30 -6.52 17.57
C GLU A 179 17.96 -7.02 16.99
N ALA A 180 16.84 -6.56 17.57
CA ALA A 180 15.50 -6.86 17.07
C ALA A 180 15.30 -6.34 15.63
N LYS A 181 15.76 -5.11 15.35
CA LYS A 181 15.72 -4.51 13.99
C LYS A 181 16.66 -5.22 13.01
N ALA A 182 17.73 -5.84 13.50
CA ALA A 182 18.70 -6.55 12.67
C ALA A 182 18.23 -7.95 12.22
N LEU A 183 17.08 -8.43 12.72
CA LEU A 183 16.55 -9.73 12.31
C LEU A 183 16.15 -9.72 10.83
N PRO A 184 16.68 -10.65 10.01
CA PRO A 184 16.31 -10.76 8.60
C PRO A 184 14.83 -11.06 8.42
N ALA A 185 14.13 -10.12 7.80
CA ALA A 185 12.72 -10.27 7.45
C ALA A 185 12.36 -9.40 6.25
N ILE A 186 11.31 -9.81 5.55
CA ILE A 186 10.56 -8.94 4.66
C ILE A 186 9.20 -8.69 5.29
N ALA A 187 8.71 -7.46 5.24
CA ALA A 187 7.45 -7.11 5.85
C ALA A 187 6.71 -6.09 5.01
N VAL A 188 5.42 -5.95 5.29
CA VAL A 188 4.58 -4.85 4.81
C VAL A 188 3.88 -4.25 6.02
N SER A 189 4.13 -2.97 6.26
CA SER A 189 3.36 -2.20 7.23
C SER A 189 2.25 -1.42 6.53
N LEU A 190 1.13 -1.22 7.22
CA LEU A 190 0.00 -0.42 6.78
C LEU A 190 0.00 0.88 7.59
N GLU A 191 0.62 1.92 7.01
CA GLU A 191 0.87 3.19 7.68
C GLU A 191 -0.32 4.15 7.61
N ALA A 192 -0.51 4.93 8.67
CA ALA A 192 -1.49 6.03 8.68
C ALA A 192 -0.96 7.33 8.03
N THR A 193 0.25 7.31 7.45
CA THR A 193 0.89 8.50 6.85
C THR A 193 1.52 8.18 5.49
N PRO A 194 1.63 9.18 4.58
CA PRO A 194 1.15 10.55 4.70
C PRO A 194 -0.38 10.68 4.46
N PRO A 195 -1.04 11.70 5.03
CA PRO A 195 -2.50 11.86 4.93
C PRO A 195 -3.03 11.85 3.49
N TYR A 196 -2.37 12.55 2.56
CA TYR A 196 -2.84 12.62 1.17
C TYR A 196 -2.95 11.25 0.48
N ALA A 197 -2.09 10.30 0.84
CA ALA A 197 -2.11 8.96 0.27
C ALA A 197 -3.18 8.10 0.93
N VAL A 198 -3.32 8.21 2.25
CA VAL A 198 -4.35 7.53 3.03
C VAL A 198 -5.75 7.98 2.61
N ASP A 199 -5.96 9.29 2.47
CA ASP A 199 -7.23 9.88 2.05
C ASP A 199 -7.58 9.47 0.63
N ALA A 200 -6.61 9.43 -0.28
CA ALA A 200 -6.81 8.98 -1.65
C ALA A 200 -7.21 7.49 -1.71
N LEU A 201 -6.57 6.63 -0.92
CA LEU A 201 -6.91 5.22 -0.82
C LEU A 201 -8.31 5.03 -0.22
N ALA A 202 -8.64 5.72 0.86
CA ALA A 202 -9.95 5.65 1.50
C ALA A 202 -11.07 6.13 0.55
N ALA A 203 -10.86 7.24 -0.15
CA ALA A 203 -11.82 7.75 -1.13
C ALA A 203 -12.05 6.77 -2.30
N ALA A 204 -11.05 5.96 -2.64
CA ALA A 204 -11.16 4.91 -3.65
C ALA A 204 -11.75 3.60 -3.11
N GLY A 205 -12.24 3.54 -1.87
CA GLY A 205 -12.73 2.30 -1.25
C GLY A 205 -11.65 1.24 -1.12
N ARG A 206 -10.40 1.67 -0.93
CA ARG A 206 -9.24 0.79 -0.66
C ARG A 206 -8.88 0.86 0.82
N VAL A 207 -7.89 0.05 1.21
CA VAL A 207 -7.30 0.09 2.55
C VAL A 207 -6.98 1.54 2.98
N PRO A 208 -7.53 2.05 4.09
CA PRO A 208 -7.29 3.41 4.58
C PRO A 208 -5.93 3.52 5.31
N ARG A 209 -4.91 2.91 4.72
CA ARG A 209 -3.52 2.86 5.19
C ARG A 209 -2.60 2.70 3.99
N LEU A 210 -1.47 3.39 3.98
CA LEU A 210 -0.46 3.24 2.95
C LEU A 210 0.31 1.92 3.14
N PRO A 211 0.29 0.98 2.18
CA PRO A 211 1.15 -0.19 2.25
C PRO A 211 2.61 0.20 2.02
N LEU A 212 3.48 -0.12 2.97
CA LEU A 212 4.92 0.07 2.90
C LEU A 212 5.66 -1.27 3.00
N PRO A 213 6.07 -1.84 1.86
CA PRO A 213 6.98 -2.99 1.87
C PRO A 213 8.37 -2.57 2.33
N LEU A 214 8.96 -3.34 3.24
CA LEU A 214 10.27 -3.10 3.83
C LEU A 214 11.03 -4.41 4.04
N LYS A 215 12.36 -4.33 4.01
CA LYS A 215 13.26 -5.43 4.33
C LYS A 215 14.14 -5.03 5.50
N SER A 216 14.22 -5.85 6.53
CA SER A 216 15.12 -5.69 7.66
C SER A 216 16.25 -6.71 7.59
N GLY A 217 17.36 -6.41 8.25
CA GLY A 217 18.51 -7.30 8.36
C GLY A 217 19.70 -6.62 9.03
N PRO A 218 20.86 -7.29 9.08
CA PRO A 218 22.06 -6.77 9.77
C PRO A 218 22.59 -5.42 9.24
N GLN A 219 22.22 -5.06 8.01
CA GLN A 219 22.60 -3.81 7.36
C GLN A 219 21.56 -2.68 7.59
N GLY A 220 20.52 -2.94 8.39
CA GLY A 220 19.42 -2.01 8.64
C GLY A 220 18.22 -2.24 7.73
N VAL A 221 17.36 -1.22 7.64
CA VAL A 221 16.13 -1.24 6.82
C VAL A 221 16.45 -0.86 5.37
N SER A 222 15.92 -1.64 4.43
CA SER A 222 16.12 -1.48 2.99
C SER A 222 14.85 -1.82 2.21
N VAL A 223 14.90 -1.64 0.90
CA VAL A 223 13.80 -1.95 -0.02
C VAL A 223 13.84 -3.44 -0.38
N PRO A 224 12.72 -4.18 -0.32
CA PRO A 224 12.67 -5.54 -0.82
C PRO A 224 13.02 -5.62 -2.30
N SER A 225 13.59 -6.74 -2.74
CA SER A 225 13.74 -7.06 -4.16
C SER A 225 12.37 -7.24 -4.84
N SER A 226 12.35 -7.21 -6.16
CA SER A 226 11.12 -7.43 -6.93
C SER A 226 10.46 -8.79 -6.64
N LEU A 227 11.25 -9.84 -6.38
CA LEU A 227 10.74 -11.16 -6.02
C LEU A 227 10.15 -11.16 -4.61
N GLU A 228 10.88 -10.62 -3.63
CA GLU A 228 10.41 -10.49 -2.25
C GLU A 228 9.11 -9.66 -2.16
N ALA A 229 8.98 -8.61 -2.96
CA ALA A 229 7.76 -7.83 -3.08
C ALA A 229 6.57 -8.69 -3.56
N LEU A 230 6.78 -9.57 -4.53
CA LEU A 230 5.73 -10.49 -4.99
C LEU A 230 5.39 -11.56 -3.95
N ILE A 231 6.38 -12.02 -3.17
CA ILE A 231 6.16 -12.94 -2.04
C ILE A 231 5.27 -12.27 -1.00
N LEU A 232 5.56 -11.02 -0.62
CA LEU A 232 4.74 -10.25 0.32
C LEU A 232 3.30 -10.07 -0.16
N VAL A 233 3.10 -9.71 -1.44
CA VAL A 233 1.77 -9.60 -2.06
C VAL A 233 1.02 -10.93 -1.97
N ALA A 234 1.66 -12.04 -2.33
CA ALA A 234 1.05 -13.36 -2.29
C ALA A 234 0.72 -13.80 -0.84
N ALA A 235 1.61 -13.51 0.10
CA ALA A 235 1.43 -13.82 1.51
C ALA A 235 0.26 -13.01 2.11
N LEU A 236 0.16 -11.71 1.83
CA LEU A 236 -0.98 -10.88 2.22
C LEU A 236 -2.32 -11.48 1.75
N ARG A 237 -2.41 -11.84 0.46
CA ARG A 237 -3.62 -12.46 -0.12
C ARG A 237 -3.93 -13.83 0.45
N ALA A 238 -2.90 -14.63 0.74
CA ALA A 238 -3.09 -15.92 1.39
C ALA A 238 -3.62 -15.73 2.81
N VAL A 239 -3.02 -14.84 3.60
CA VAL A 239 -3.45 -14.52 4.97
C VAL A 239 -4.87 -13.95 4.99
N ALA A 240 -5.23 -13.09 4.04
CA ALA A 240 -6.58 -12.54 3.90
C ALA A 240 -7.68 -13.60 3.69
N ARG A 241 -7.32 -14.81 3.24
CA ARG A 241 -8.24 -15.93 3.02
C ARG A 241 -8.25 -16.95 4.17
N LEU A 242 -7.47 -16.73 5.22
CA LEU A 242 -7.48 -17.60 6.39
C LEU A 242 -8.68 -17.26 7.26
N SER A 243 -9.21 -18.30 7.91
CA SER A 243 -10.16 -18.16 9.01
C SER A 243 -9.84 -19.19 10.10
N PRO A 244 -10.41 -19.08 11.31
CA PRO A 244 -10.31 -20.12 12.33
C PRO A 244 -10.67 -21.53 11.84
N GLU A 245 -11.66 -21.64 10.94
CA GLU A 245 -12.12 -22.89 10.33
C GLU A 245 -11.30 -23.31 9.10
N GLN A 246 -10.66 -22.34 8.45
CA GLN A 246 -9.80 -22.55 7.28
C GLN A 246 -8.37 -22.05 7.57
N PRO A 247 -7.55 -22.86 8.28
CA PRO A 247 -6.21 -22.43 8.72
C PRO A 247 -5.15 -22.52 7.62
N VAL A 248 -5.53 -22.87 6.38
CA VAL A 248 -4.62 -22.99 5.24
C VAL A 248 -5.19 -22.29 4.03
N ALA A 249 -4.37 -21.45 3.40
CA ALA A 249 -4.69 -20.77 2.15
C ALA A 249 -3.47 -20.74 1.23
N ILE A 250 -3.71 -20.63 -0.07
CA ILE A 250 -2.67 -20.55 -1.10
C ILE A 250 -2.95 -19.33 -1.97
N SER A 251 -1.91 -18.56 -2.30
CA SER A 251 -1.95 -17.53 -3.32
C SER A 251 -0.91 -17.78 -4.39
N SER A 252 -1.32 -17.67 -5.65
CA SER A 252 -0.41 -17.80 -6.80
C SER A 252 -0.10 -16.43 -7.38
N MET A 253 1.15 -16.24 -7.81
CA MET A 253 1.63 -15.05 -8.51
C MET A 253 2.51 -15.47 -9.70
N VAL A 254 2.72 -14.53 -10.64
CA VAL A 254 3.69 -14.68 -11.73
C VAL A 254 4.87 -13.75 -11.45
N ALA A 255 6.09 -14.30 -11.40
CA ALA A 255 7.34 -13.59 -11.23
C ALA A 255 8.17 -13.70 -12.51
N GLY A 256 8.10 -12.68 -13.37
CA GLY A 256 8.64 -12.76 -14.72
C GLY A 256 7.83 -13.75 -15.57
N GLU A 257 8.45 -14.85 -15.99
CA GLU A 257 7.78 -15.93 -16.74
C GLU A 257 7.43 -17.14 -15.86
N ALA A 258 7.90 -17.16 -14.61
CA ALA A 258 7.72 -18.30 -13.70
C ALA A 258 6.53 -18.09 -12.76
N ARG A 259 5.77 -19.16 -12.52
CA ARG A 259 4.73 -19.18 -11.48
C ARG A 259 5.37 -19.38 -10.10
N MET A 260 4.80 -18.71 -9.12
CA MET A 260 5.15 -18.85 -7.71
C MET A 260 3.87 -19.06 -6.89
N ASP A 261 3.87 -20.07 -6.03
CA ASP A 261 2.76 -20.34 -5.10
C ASP A 261 3.24 -20.10 -3.66
N VAL A 262 2.50 -19.29 -2.91
CA VAL A 262 2.72 -19.01 -1.49
C VAL A 262 1.59 -19.65 -0.70
N ARG A 263 1.91 -20.69 0.06
CA ARG A 263 1.00 -21.40 0.95
C ARG A 263 1.23 -20.93 2.37
N VAL A 264 0.18 -20.45 3.02
CA VAL A 264 0.22 -20.03 4.41
C VAL A 264 -0.58 -21.00 5.25
N ARG A 265 -0.01 -21.42 6.38
CA ARG A 265 -0.66 -22.20 7.44
C ARG A 265 -0.62 -21.43 8.75
N ALA A 266 -1.80 -21.05 9.24
CA ALA A 266 -1.95 -20.41 10.54
C ALA A 266 -1.97 -21.45 11.67
N PRO A 267 -1.48 -21.09 12.87
CA PRO A 267 -1.73 -21.86 14.08
C PRO A 267 -3.19 -21.70 14.55
N PRO A 268 -3.66 -22.51 15.52
CA PRO A 268 -4.94 -22.26 16.17
C PRO A 268 -5.02 -20.82 16.71
N PRO A 269 -6.13 -20.10 16.49
CA PRO A 269 -6.24 -18.68 16.86
C PRO A 269 -6.18 -18.50 18.39
N ARG A 270 -5.54 -17.41 18.83
CA ARG A 270 -5.62 -16.90 20.20
C ARG A 270 -6.46 -15.64 20.16
N VAL A 271 -7.74 -15.78 20.49
CA VAL A 271 -8.67 -14.64 20.49
C VAL A 271 -8.20 -13.62 21.54
N ARG A 272 -7.97 -12.37 21.13
CA ARG A 272 -7.93 -11.24 22.06
C ARG A 272 -9.37 -10.98 22.51
N ASN A 273 -9.71 -11.39 23.75
CA ASN A 273 -10.97 -11.00 24.41
C ASN A 273 -10.92 -9.53 24.81
#